data_AF-A0A2D9FPY0-F1
#
_entry.id   AF-A0A2D9FPY0-F1
#
_cell.length_a   1.000
_cell.length_b   1.000
_cell.length_c   1.000
_cell.angle_alpha   90.00
_cell.angle_beta   90.00
_cell.angle_gamma   90.00
#
_symmetry.space_group_name_H-M   'P 1'
#
loop_
_entity.id
_entity.type
_entity.pdbx_description
1 polymer ?
#
loop_
_entity_poly.entity_id
_entity_poly.type
_entity_poly.pdbx_seq_one_letter_code
_entity_poly.pdbx_strand_id
1 'polypeptide(L)' 'MDIQTTKIELAKLILELESPDLVKKIQDLILSEENEFKHQLTSAEKEEIEIGLEQLNRGERTSLDDFLKKVS' A
#
# COMPACT_ATOMS: atom_id res chain seq x y z
N MET A 1 -8.06 -22.92 13.76
CA MET A 1 -8.17 -23.18 12.32
C MET A 1 -6.81 -23.54 11.79
N ASP A 2 -6.70 -24.62 11.05
CA ASP A 2 -5.47 -24.91 10.29
C ASP A 2 -5.49 -24.07 9.01
N ILE A 3 -4.51 -23.17 8.90
CA ILE A 3 -4.38 -22.26 7.77
C ILE A 3 -4.13 -23.00 6.45
N GLN A 4 -3.50 -24.17 6.48
CA GLN A 4 -3.23 -24.95 5.28
C GLN A 4 -4.52 -25.59 4.75
N THR A 5 -5.31 -26.16 5.65
CA THR A 5 -6.65 -26.67 5.34
C THR A 5 -7.53 -25.55 4.75
N THR A 6 -7.52 -24.37 5.36
CA THR A 6 -8.32 -23.21 4.90
C THR A 6 -7.92 -22.76 3.49
N LYS A 7 -6.61 -22.72 3.17
CA LYS A 7 -6.13 -22.37 1.83
C LYS A 7 -6.58 -23.35 0.76
N ILE A 8 -6.56 -24.65 1.06
CA ILE A 8 -7.00 -25.70 0.14
C ILE A 8 -8.49 -25.59 -0.14
N GLU A 9 -9.31 -25.35 0.89
CA GLU A 9 -10.76 -25.16 0.73
C GLU A 9 -11.09 -23.93 -0.13
N LEU A 10 -10.39 -22.82 0.09
CA LEU A 10 -10.56 -21.61 -0.71
C LEU A 10 -10.19 -21.83 -2.18
N ALA A 11 -9.08 -22.55 -2.44
CA ALA A 11 -8.68 -22.89 -3.81
C ALA A 11 -9.72 -23.75 -4.52
N LYS A 12 -10.32 -24.74 -3.82
CA LYS A 12 -11.40 -25.57 -4.37
C LYS A 12 -12.63 -24.74 -4.71
N LEU A 13 -13.07 -23.87 -3.79
CA LEU A 13 -14.20 -22.98 -4.02
C LEU A 13 -14.00 -22.10 -5.26
N ILE A 14 -12.80 -21.55 -5.45
CA ILE A 14 -12.47 -20.71 -6.62
C ILE A 14 -12.51 -21.54 -7.92
N LEU A 15 -12.01 -22.77 -7.91
CA LEU A 15 -12.01 -23.66 -9.09
C LEU A 15 -13.43 -24.04 -9.54
N GLU A 16 -14.40 -24.06 -8.62
CA GLU A 16 -15.80 -24.37 -8.89
C GLU A 16 -16.61 -23.15 -9.37
N LEU A 17 -16.03 -21.94 -9.34
CA LEU A 17 -16.74 -20.72 -9.78
C LEU A 17 -16.90 -20.68 -11.30
N GLU A 18 -18.15 -20.54 -11.74
CA GLU A 18 -18.47 -20.36 -13.17
C GLU A 18 -18.51 -18.88 -13.59
N SER A 19 -18.51 -17.94 -12.64
CA SER A 19 -18.59 -16.49 -12.90
C SER A 19 -17.20 -15.88 -13.11
N PRO A 20 -16.82 -15.48 -14.34
CA PRO A 20 -15.51 -14.91 -14.59
C PRO A 20 -15.30 -13.56 -13.87
N ASP A 21 -16.38 -12.77 -13.72
CA ASP A 21 -16.35 -11.49 -13.02
C ASP A 21 -16.00 -11.65 -11.53
N LEU A 22 -16.50 -12.71 -10.89
CA LEU A 22 -16.20 -12.98 -9.49
C LEU A 22 -14.77 -13.46 -9.30
N VAL A 23 -14.29 -14.35 -10.19
CA VAL A 23 -12.89 -14.80 -10.18
C VAL A 23 -11.93 -13.61 -10.33
N LYS A 24 -12.26 -12.66 -11.22
CA LYS A 24 -11.47 -11.45 -11.42
C LYS A 24 -11.42 -10.56 -10.18
N LYS A 25 -12.57 -10.33 -9.51
CA LYS A 25 -12.60 -9.56 -8.25
C LYS A 25 -11.77 -10.20 -7.13
N ILE A 26 -11.78 -11.53 -7.03
CA ILE A 26 -10.96 -12.26 -6.04
C ILE A 26 -9.47 -12.11 -6.37
N GLN A 27 -9.10 -12.24 -7.64
CA GLN A 27 -7.73 -12.01 -8.09
C GLN A 27 -7.26 -10.59 -7.76
N ASP A 28 -8.06 -9.58 -8.09
CA ASP A 28 -7.73 -8.17 -7.83
C ASP A 28 -7.54 -7.92 -6.33
N LEU A 29 -8.37 -8.49 -5.46
CA LEU A 29 -8.24 -8.38 -4.01
C LEU A 29 -6.92 -8.98 -3.48
N ILE A 30 -6.55 -10.17 -3.95
CA ILE A 30 -5.30 -10.83 -3.52
C ILE A 30 -4.08 -10.02 -3.99
N LEU A 31 -4.12 -9.53 -5.23
CA LEU A 31 -3.03 -8.74 -5.81
C LEU A 31 -2.95 -7.31 -5.24
N SER A 32 -4.07 -6.72 -4.82
CA SER A 32 -4.09 -5.40 -4.20
C SER A 32 -3.44 -5.44 -2.81
N GLU A 33 -3.68 -6.50 -2.03
CA GLU A 33 -3.00 -6.65 -0.74
C GLU A 33 -1.48 -6.81 -0.91
N GLU A 34 -1.01 -7.59 -1.90
CA GLU A 34 0.43 -7.70 -2.18
C GLU A 34 1.07 -6.38 -2.64
N ASN A 35 0.35 -5.53 -3.37
CA ASN A 35 0.84 -4.22 -3.79
C ASN A 35 0.75 -3.17 -2.66
N GLU A 36 -0.28 -3.21 -1.82
CA GLU A 36 -0.32 -2.37 -0.60
C GLU A 36 0.83 -2.73 0.34
N PHE A 37 1.22 -4.00 0.47
CA PHE A 37 2.43 -4.39 1.19
C PHE A 37 3.72 -3.88 0.54
N LYS A 38 3.78 -3.74 -0.80
CA LYS A 38 4.93 -3.16 -1.52
C LYS A 38 5.00 -1.63 -1.43
N HIS A 39 3.87 -0.95 -1.20
CA HIS A 39 3.79 0.51 -1.08
C HIS A 39 3.75 1.01 0.37
N GLN A 40 3.99 0.14 1.34
CA GLN A 40 4.13 0.57 2.73
C GLN A 40 5.42 1.37 2.89
N LEU A 41 5.27 2.63 3.29
CA LEU A 41 6.37 3.45 3.77
C LEU A 41 7.12 2.68 4.86
N THR A 42 8.44 2.58 4.70
CA THR A 42 9.35 2.09 5.72
C THR A 42 9.21 2.94 7.00
N SER A 43 9.65 2.40 8.14
CA SER A 43 9.65 3.15 9.40
C SER A 43 10.42 4.47 9.29
N ALA A 44 11.52 4.47 8.55
CA ALA A 44 12.34 5.67 8.32
C ALA A 44 11.59 6.72 7.47
N GLU A 45 10.92 6.31 6.40
CA GLU A 45 10.12 7.23 5.58
C GLU A 45 8.94 7.82 6.36
N LYS A 46 8.32 7.03 7.25
CA LYS A 46 7.26 7.51 8.15
C LYS A 46 7.79 8.55 9.14
N GLU A 47 8.94 8.28 9.74
CA GLU A 47 9.61 9.20 10.69
C GLU A 47 10.02 10.51 10.00
N GLU A 48 10.54 10.44 8.78
CA GLU A 48 10.91 11.63 8.00
C GLU A 48 9.69 12.50 7.66
N ILE A 49 8.57 11.88 7.28
CA ILE A 49 7.31 12.60 7.04
C ILE A 49 6.83 13.27 8.34
N GLU A 50 6.90 12.59 9.48
CA GLU A 50 6.50 13.15 10.77
C GLU A 50 7.36 14.37 11.15
N ILE A 51 8.68 14.26 11.02
CA ILE A 51 9.62 15.37 11.21
C ILE A 51 9.27 16.54 10.29
N GLY A 52 9.02 16.27 8.99
CA GLY A 52 8.63 17.30 8.03
C GLY A 52 7.32 18.01 8.42
N LEU A 53 6.32 17.28 8.88
CA LEU A 53 5.06 17.85 9.37
C LEU A 53 5.27 18.73 10.61
N GLU A 54 6.12 18.31 11.54
CA GLU A 54 6.47 19.13 12.70
C GLU A 54 7.19 20.43 12.32
N GLN A 55 8.13 20.37 11.37
CA GLN A 55 8.82 21.55 10.82
C GLN A 55 7.81 22.53 10.20
N LEU A 56 6.86 22.03 9.40
CA LEU A 56 5.80 22.84 8.81
C LEU A 56 4.92 23.50 9.89
N ASN A 57 4.58 22.77 10.96
CA ASN A 57 3.80 23.31 12.09
C ASN A 57 4.57 24.41 12.86
N ARG A 58 5.89 24.32 12.95
CA ARG A 58 6.76 25.37 13.51
C ARG A 58 6.99 26.55 12.55
N GLY A 59 6.44 26.49 11.35
CA GLY A 59 6.60 27.53 10.32
C GLY A 59 7.91 27.44 9.56
N GLU A 60 8.68 26.37 9.73
CA GLU A 60 9.91 26.07 8.99
C GLU A 60 9.55 25.58 7.58
N ARG A 61 9.03 26.49 6.76
CA ARG A 61 8.56 26.20 5.41
C ARG A 61 9.16 27.17 4.40
N THR A 62 9.41 26.67 3.20
CA THR A 62 9.79 27.46 2.03
C THR A 62 8.81 27.18 0.90
N SER A 63 8.66 28.11 -0.04
CA SER A 63 7.95 27.81 -1.29
C SER A 63 8.74 26.77 -2.08
N LEU A 64 8.02 25.91 -2.82
CA LEU A 64 8.65 24.93 -3.70
C LEU A 64 9.50 25.63 -4.78
N ASP A 65 9.01 26.73 -5.34
CA ASP A 65 9.72 27.51 -6.35
C ASP A 65 11.07 28.04 -5.83
N ASP A 66 11.11 28.55 -4.60
CA ASP A 66 12.35 29.07 -4.01
C ASP A 66 13.31 27.96 -3.59
N PHE A 67 12.81 26.77 -3.27
CA PHE A 67 13.64 25.59 -3.07
C PHE A 67 14.27 25.13 -4.39
N LEU A 68 13.46 24.97 -5.44
CA LEU A 68 13.93 24.50 -6.76
C LEU A 68 15.01 25.42 -7.34
N LYS A 69 14.89 26.74 -7.16
CA LYS A 69 15.93 27.72 -7.56
C LYS A 69 17.27 27.52 -6.83
N LYS A 70 17.30 26.91 -5.65
CA LYS A 70 18.53 26.68 -4.86
C LYS A 70 19.23 25.38 -5.22
N VAL A 71 18.50 24.42 -5.78
CA VAL A 71 19.00 23.06 -6.06
C VAL A 71 19.14 22.74 -7.56
N SER A 72 18.73 23.67 -8.43
CA SER A 72 18.98 23.64 -9.88
C SER A 72 20.25 24.40 -10.24
#